data_AF-A0A7R9P2J7-F1
#
_entry.id   AF-A0A7R9P2J7-F1
#
_cell.length_a   1.000
_cell.length_b   1.000
_cell.length_c   1.000
_cell.angle_alpha   90.00
_cell.angle_beta   90.00
_cell.angle_gamma   90.00
#
_symmetry.space_group_name_H-M   'P 1'
#
loop_
_entity.id
_entity.type
_entity.pdbx_description
1 polymer ?
#
loop_
_entity_poly.entity_id
_entity_poly.type
_entity_poly.pdbx_seq_one_letter_code
_entity_poly.pdbx_strand_id
1 'polypeptide(L)' 'MVEAELAGKSPDEQEMMKQMGFCNFDTTKGKRVAGNEVGNVHVILKRKYRQYMNRKETCVDFNKVAKV' A
#
# COMPACT_ATOMS: atom_id res chain seq x y z
N MET A 1 -4.74 -6.48 -29.68
CA MET A 1 -4.48 -7.94 -29.82
C MET A 1 -5.76 -8.77 -29.88
N VAL A 2 -6.88 -8.35 -29.26
CA VAL A 2 -8.13 -9.13 -29.22
C VAL A 2 -9.03 -8.97 -30.45
N GLU A 3 -8.91 -7.88 -31.20
CA GLU A 3 -9.81 -7.61 -32.34
C GLU A 3 -9.65 -8.60 -33.51
N ALA A 4 -8.45 -9.17 -33.68
CA ALA A 4 -8.17 -10.13 -34.76
C ALA A 4 -8.79 -11.51 -34.51
N GLU A 5 -9.02 -11.92 -33.26
CA GLU A 5 -9.64 -13.22 -32.92
C GLU A 5 -11.16 -13.15 -32.79
N LEU A 6 -11.73 -11.95 -32.75
CA LEU A 6 -13.16 -11.71 -32.59
C LEU A 6 -13.90 -11.67 -33.95
N ALA A 7 -13.20 -11.32 -35.03
CA ALA A 7 -13.79 -11.08 -36.35
C ALA A 7 -14.45 -12.29 -37.04
N GLY A 8 -14.33 -13.51 -36.50
CA GLY A 8 -14.83 -14.75 -37.13
C GLY A 8 -15.81 -15.58 -36.31
N LYS A 9 -16.30 -15.09 -35.16
CA LYS A 9 -17.18 -15.85 -34.24
C LYS A 9 -18.57 -15.24 -34.18
N SER A 10 -19.57 -16.06 -33.91
CA SER A 10 -20.98 -15.65 -33.75
C SER A 10 -21.11 -14.56 -32.68
N PRO A 11 -22.04 -13.57 -32.82
CA PRO A 11 -22.25 -12.53 -31.82
C PRO A 11 -22.47 -13.10 -30.40
N ASP A 12 -23.14 -14.25 -30.28
CA ASP A 12 -23.38 -14.91 -28.99
C ASP A 12 -22.09 -15.45 -28.35
N GLU A 13 -21.18 -15.99 -29.17
CA GLU A 13 -19.87 -16.47 -28.72
C GLU A 13 -18.96 -15.31 -28.32
N GLN A 14 -19.08 -14.17 -29.00
CA GLN A 14 -18.37 -12.95 -28.63
C GLN A 14 -18.85 -12.39 -27.29
N GLU A 15 -20.16 -12.43 -27.02
CA GLU A 15 -20.73 -12.04 -25.73
C GLU A 15 -20.29 -12.99 -24.61
N MET A 16 -20.30 -14.30 -24.88
CA MET A 16 -19.84 -15.31 -23.92
C MET A 16 -18.34 -15.16 -23.62
N MET A 17 -17.50 -14.89 -24.62
CA MET A 17 -16.06 -14.65 -24.44
C MET A 17 -15.75 -13.37 -23.65
N LYS A 18 -16.58 -12.32 -23.82
CA LYS A 18 -16.51 -11.10 -23.03
C LYS A 18 -16.94 -11.35 -21.58
N GLN A 19 -18.01 -12.11 -21.36
CA GLN A 19 -18.47 -12.48 -20.01
C GLN A 19 -17.45 -13.35 -19.26
N MET A 20 -16.77 -14.25 -19.96
CA MET A 20 -15.73 -15.11 -19.38
C MET A 20 -14.39 -14.36 -19.15
N GLY A 21 -14.31 -13.07 -19.50
CA GLY A 21 -13.18 -12.21 -19.14
C GLY A 21 -11.96 -12.31 -20.06
N PHE A 22 -12.06 -12.99 -21.21
CA PHE A 22 -10.93 -13.15 -22.14
C PHE A 22 -10.56 -11.87 -22.90
N CYS A 23 -11.50 -10.91 -23.01
CA CYS A 23 -11.33 -9.79 -23.92
C CYS A 23 -10.58 -8.59 -23.33
N ASN A 24 -10.53 -8.39 -22.01
CA ASN A 24 -9.88 -7.23 -21.40
C ASN A 24 -9.15 -7.63 -20.10
N PHE A 25 -7.90 -8.09 -20.22
CA PHE A 25 -7.01 -8.30 -19.07
C PHE A 25 -6.28 -7.00 -18.74
N ASP A 26 -6.90 -6.15 -17.91
CA ASP A 26 -6.27 -4.94 -17.39
C ASP A 26 -5.32 -5.27 -16.24
N THR A 27 -4.08 -4.80 -16.30
CA THR A 27 -3.14 -4.91 -15.18
C THR A 27 -3.44 -3.86 -14.10
N THR A 28 -3.32 -4.26 -12.84
CA THR A 28 -3.37 -3.38 -11.65
C THR A 28 -1.99 -2.82 -11.29
N LYS A 29 -0.93 -3.14 -12.06
CA LYS A 29 0.44 -2.68 -11.79
C LYS A 29 0.52 -1.15 -11.83
N GLY A 30 0.86 -0.54 -10.68
CA GLY A 30 0.99 0.91 -10.54
C GLY A 30 -0.34 1.68 -10.41
N LYS A 31 -1.49 0.99 -10.42
CA LYS A 31 -2.80 1.59 -10.15
C LYS A 31 -3.16 1.42 -8.67
N ARG A 32 -3.79 2.43 -8.07
CA ARG A 32 -4.38 2.26 -6.74
C ARG A 32 -5.62 1.37 -6.83
N VAL A 33 -5.68 0.38 -5.95
CA VAL A 33 -6.84 -0.51 -5.78
C VAL A 33 -7.49 -0.18 -4.45
N ALA A 34 -8.77 0.19 -4.47
CA ALA A 34 -9.53 0.50 -3.26
C ALA A 34 -9.51 -0.72 -2.31
N GLY A 35 -9.20 -0.49 -1.03
CA GLY A 35 -9.09 -1.54 -0.01
C GLY A 35 -7.69 -2.15 0.16
N ASN A 36 -6.73 -1.85 -0.73
CA ASN A 36 -5.33 -2.30 -0.59
C ASN A 36 -4.42 -1.23 0.07
N GLU A 37 -4.98 -0.42 0.97
CA GLU A 37 -4.28 0.72 1.60
C GLU A 37 -3.72 0.38 2.99
N VAL A 38 -3.89 -0.86 3.45
CA VAL A 38 -3.49 -1.28 4.79
C VAL A 38 -2.05 -1.75 4.80
N GLY A 39 -1.17 -0.97 5.42
CA GLY A 39 0.21 -1.35 5.73
C GLY A 39 0.53 -0.99 7.17
N ASN A 40 1.13 -1.93 7.92
CA ASN A 40 1.59 -1.69 9.29
C ASN A 40 3.12 -1.69 9.35
N VAL A 41 3.68 -0.74 10.10
CA VAL A 41 5.12 -0.64 10.34
C VAL A 41 5.40 -0.91 11.81
N HIS A 42 6.22 -1.93 12.09
CA HIS A 42 6.67 -2.22 13.45
C HIS A 42 7.96 -1.45 13.75
N VAL A 43 7.83 -0.30 14.43
CA VAL A 43 8.98 0.55 14.80
C VAL A 43 9.41 0.23 16.22
N ILE A 44 10.57 -0.43 16.37
CA ILE A 44 11.21 -0.65 17.67
C ILE A 44 12.19 0.50 17.93
N LEU A 45 11.83 1.40 18.84
CA LEU A 45 12.71 2.48 19.29
C LEU A 45 13.75 1.93 20.27
N LYS A 46 15.04 2.15 19.98
CA LYS A 46 16.12 1.84 20.92
C LYS A 46 16.00 2.72 22.16
N ARG A 47 16.09 2.11 23.35
CA ARG A 47 16.10 2.84 24.63
C ARG A 47 17.35 3.72 24.69
N LYS A 48 17.16 5.02 24.94
CA LYS A 48 18.27 5.94 25.23
C LYS A 48 18.52 5.94 26.73
N TYR A 49 19.78 5.75 27.12
CA TYR A 49 20.18 5.74 28.52
C TYR A 49 20.14 7.16 29.11
N ARG A 50 19.72 7.26 30.37
CA ARG A 50 19.74 8.51 31.14
C ARG A 50 21.02 8.51 31.97
N GLN A 51 21.87 9.51 31.75
CA GLN A 51 23.04 9.71 32.61
C GLN A 51 22.57 10.29 33.94
N TYR A 52 22.80 9.59 35.05
CA TYR A 52 22.39 10.08 36.38
C TYR A 52 23.53 10.75 37.14
N MET A 53 24.76 10.23 37.02
CA MET A 53 25.93 10.78 37.68
C MET A 53 26.71 11.77 36.78
N ASN A 54 27.42 12.72 37.41
CA ASN A 54 28.17 13.80 36.77
C ASN A 54 27.32 14.71 35.86
N ARG A 55 26.14 15.12 36.32
CA ARG A 55 25.41 16.26 35.72
C ARG A 55 25.97 17.55 36.33
N LYS A 56 26.53 18.45 35.50
CA LYS A 56 26.95 19.79 35.97
C LYS A 56 25.79 20.75 36.16
N GLU A 57 24.68 20.54 35.47
CA GLU A 57 23.46 21.31 35.65
C GLU A 57 22.28 20.47 35.18
N THR A 58 21.29 20.34 36.03
CA THR A 58 20.03 19.67 35.72
C THR A 58 19.27 20.49 34.69
N CYS A 59 19.25 20.08 33.41
CA CYS A 59 18.08 20.27 32.54
C CYS A 59 18.31 19.75 31.12
N VAL A 60 17.60 18.69 30.74
CA VAL A 60 16.60 18.84 29.67
C VAL A 60 15.52 17.78 29.88
N ASP A 61 14.32 18.31 30.07
CA ASP A 61 13.07 17.64 30.37
C ASP A 61 12.76 16.52 29.35
N PHE A 62 12.47 15.33 29.84
CA PHE A 62 11.88 14.26 29.01
C PHE A 62 10.39 14.51 28.68
N ASN A 63 9.80 15.61 29.18
CA ASN A 63 8.39 15.99 29.00
C ASN A 63 8.20 17.33 28.27
N LYS A 64 9.08 17.66 27.32
CA LYS A 64 8.92 18.83 26.42
C LYS A 64 8.58 18.46 24.97
N VAL A 65 8.01 17.28 24.73
CA VAL A 65 7.31 16.96 23.48
C VAL A 65 6.03 16.16 23.77
N ALA A 66 5.18 16.73 24.62
CA ALA A 66 3.78 16.34 24.78
C ALA A 66 3.01 17.54 25.35
N LYS A 67 2.88 18.59 24.54
CA LYS A 67 1.82 19.60 24.69
C LYS A 67 1.01 19.54 23.40
N VAL A 68 -0.20 18.99 23.52
CA VAL A 68 -1.35 19.37 22.70
C VAL A 68 -1.61 20.86 22.91
#